data_AF-A0A916LII5-F1
#
_entry.id   AF-A0A916LII5-F1
#
_cell.length_a   1.000
_cell.length_b   1.000
_cell.length_c   1.000
_cell.angle_alpha   90.00
_cell.angle_beta   90.00
_cell.angle_gamma   90.00
#
_symmetry.space_group_name_H-M   'P 1'
#
loop_
_entity.id
_entity.type
_entity.pdbx_description
1 polymer ?
#
loop_
_entity_poly.entity_id
_entity_poly.type
_entity_poly.pdbx_seq_one_letter_code
_entity_poly.pdbx_strand_id
1 'polypeptide(L)'
;MLIKRKVIEIIGGFDERFSPGNFEDDDFCLRTVLAGFKIAIAKDVFIHHFGSKSFNANGREKYIHILKQNEKIFVEKWGAPPTEIFLGKKKPKHNEIFIPLTTNEKNQNAETFTLYDR
;
A
#
# COMPACT_ATOMS: atom_id res chain seq x y z
N MET A 1 5.90 7.55 -7.84
CA MET A 1 5.42 8.18 -6.60
C MET A 1 6.56 8.98 -5.97
N LEU A 2 6.26 10.11 -5.32
CA LEU A 2 7.22 10.82 -4.45
C LEU A 2 6.75 10.69 -3.01
N ILE A 3 7.67 10.38 -2.09
CA ILE A 3 7.35 10.05 -0.70
C ILE A 3 8.26 10.89 0.20
N LYS A 4 7.68 11.59 1.19
CA LYS A 4 8.47 12.27 2.22
C LYS A 4 9.21 11.23 3.07
N ARG A 5 10.48 11.46 3.37
CA ARG A 5 11.27 10.58 4.26
C ARG A 5 10.56 10.27 5.57
N LYS A 6 9.91 11.27 6.17
CA LYS A 6 9.15 11.12 7.42
C LYS A 6 8.03 10.07 7.35
N VAL A 7 7.43 9.85 6.18
CA VAL A 7 6.43 8.78 5.98
C VAL A 7 7.13 7.43 6.12
N ILE A 8 8.25 7.23 5.44
CA ILE A 8 9.04 5.99 5.52
C ILE A 8 9.54 5.74 6.94
N GLU A 9 9.96 6.77 7.68
CA GLU A 9 10.37 6.62 9.09
C GLU A 9 9.23 6.17 10.02
N ILE A 10 7.96 6.38 9.64
CA ILE A 10 6.79 6.04 10.46
C ILE A 10 6.15 4.72 10.03
N ILE A 11 5.99 4.49 8.72
CA ILE A 11 5.30 3.30 8.19
C ILE A 11 6.26 2.29 7.56
N GLY A 12 7.53 2.64 7.39
CA GLY A 12 8.52 1.78 6.76
C GLY A 12 8.30 1.59 5.25
N GLY A 13 8.65 0.40 4.75
CA GLY A 13 8.70 0.05 3.33
C GLY A 13 7.43 -0.57 2.76
N PHE A 14 7.58 -1.25 1.62
CA PHE A 14 6.55 -2.09 1.03
C PHE A 14 6.50 -3.47 1.71
N ASP A 15 5.32 -4.05 1.72
CA ASP A 15 5.12 -5.41 2.20
C ASP A 15 5.50 -6.42 1.11
N GLU A 16 6.64 -7.09 1.28
CA GLU A 16 7.21 -8.00 0.27
C GLU A 16 6.34 -9.22 -0.04
N ARG A 17 5.30 -9.48 0.76
CA ARG A 17 4.31 -10.53 0.44
C ARG A 17 3.59 -10.27 -0.88
N PHE A 18 3.50 -9.03 -1.33
CA PHE A 18 2.90 -8.64 -2.62
C PHE A 18 3.82 -8.86 -3.83
N SER A 19 4.79 -9.77 -3.76
CA SER A 19 5.69 -10.08 -4.87
C SER A 19 4.99 -10.84 -6.01
N PRO A 20 5.31 -10.58 -7.30
CA PRO A 20 6.28 -9.61 -7.81
C PRO A 20 5.72 -8.20 -8.04
N GLY A 21 4.52 -7.91 -7.52
CA GLY A 21 3.85 -6.60 -7.56
C GLY A 21 2.34 -6.74 -7.62
N ASN A 22 1.65 -5.60 -7.69
CA ASN A 22 0.22 -5.43 -7.42
C ASN A 22 -0.13 -5.50 -5.93
N PHE A 23 -0.92 -4.52 -5.46
CA PHE A 23 -1.43 -4.33 -4.10
C PHE A 23 -0.39 -3.83 -3.07
N GLU A 24 0.90 -3.77 -3.40
CA GLU A 24 1.93 -3.20 -2.52
C GLU A 24 1.73 -1.69 -2.32
N ASP A 25 1.30 -0.99 -3.36
CA ASP A 25 1.05 0.44 -3.36
C ASP A 25 -0.30 0.78 -2.69
N ASP A 26 -1.34 -0.03 -2.90
CA ASP A 26 -2.60 0.05 -2.15
C ASP A 26 -2.36 -0.08 -0.64
N ASP A 27 -1.57 -1.07 -0.23
CA ASP A 27 -1.19 -1.31 1.17
C ASP A 27 -0.40 -0.13 1.74
N PHE A 28 0.61 0.35 1.00
CA PHE A 28 1.42 1.50 1.40
C PHE A 28 0.59 2.77 1.55
N CYS A 29 -0.35 3.01 0.62
CA CYS A 29 -1.26 4.15 0.66
C CYS A 29 -2.22 4.07 1.85
N LEU A 30 -2.78 2.89 2.12
CA LEU A 30 -3.66 2.69 3.26
C LEU A 30 -2.92 2.92 4.58
N ARG A 31 -1.71 2.39 4.74
CA ARG A 31 -0.86 2.64 5.93
C ARG A 31 -0.49 4.11 6.08
N THR A 32 -0.19 4.79 4.97
CA THR A 32 0.09 6.24 4.95
C THR A 32 -1.09 7.04 5.49
N VAL A 33 -2.30 6.72 5.02
CA VAL A 33 -3.54 7.37 5.46
C VAL A 33 -3.83 7.05 6.93
N LEU A 34 -3.71 5.77 7.34
CA LEU A 34 -3.86 5.34 8.73
C LEU A 34 -2.86 6.00 9.69
N ALA A 35 -1.68 6.38 9.20
CA ALA A 35 -0.68 7.14 9.97
C ALA A 35 -0.97 8.66 10.02
N GLY A 36 -2.12 9.11 9.51
CA GLY A 36 -2.55 10.51 9.55
C GLY A 36 -1.97 11.39 8.44
N PHE A 37 -1.31 10.81 7.43
CA PHE A 37 -0.83 11.55 6.27
C PHE A 37 -1.88 11.66 5.17
N LYS A 38 -1.67 12.61 4.26
CA LYS A 38 -2.52 12.82 3.08
C LYS A 38 -1.81 12.32 1.83
N ILE A 39 -2.59 11.77 0.91
CA ILE A 39 -2.17 11.42 -0.45
C ILE A 39 -2.75 12.47 -1.40
N ALA A 40 -1.96 12.90 -2.38
CA ALA A 40 -2.37 13.93 -3.33
C ALA A 40 -1.84 13.62 -4.74
N ILE A 41 -2.53 14.15 -5.74
CA ILE A 41 -2.13 14.09 -7.15
C ILE A 41 -1.67 15.49 -7.57
N ALA A 42 -0.42 15.61 -8.03
CA ALA A 42 0.10 16.83 -8.63
C ALA A 42 -0.45 16.99 -10.05
N LYS A 43 -1.39 17.92 -10.24
CA LYS A 43 -2.13 18.09 -11.51
C LYS A 43 -1.34 18.82 -12.60
N ASP A 44 -0.24 19.46 -12.21
CA ASP A 44 0.70 20.22 -13.05
C ASP A 44 1.90 19.39 -13.51
N VAL A 45 1.96 18.11 -13.14
CA VAL A 45 3.04 17.19 -13.50
C VAL A 45 2.49 16.08 -14.40
N PHE A 46 3.15 15.85 -15.53
CA PHE A 46 2.83 14.74 -16.43
C PHE A 46 4.00 13.75 -16.50
N ILE A 47 3.71 12.47 -16.26
CA ILE A 47 4.66 11.36 -16.38
C ILE A 47 4.00 10.31 -17.27
N HIS A 48 4.62 10.00 -18.41
CA HIS A 48 4.14 8.94 -19.28
C HIS A 48 4.56 7.56 -18.76
N HIS A 49 3.59 6.68 -18.52
CA HIS A 49 3.84 5.31 -18.07
C HIS A 49 3.33 4.30 -19.10
N PHE A 50 4.23 3.44 -19.58
CA PHE A 50 3.87 2.31 -20.43
C PHE A 50 3.33 1.15 -19.58
N GLY A 51 2.02 1.16 -19.36
CA GLY A 51 1.33 0.20 -18.51
C GLY A 51 1.55 -1.27 -18.91
N SER A 52 1.57 -2.14 -17.91
CA SER A 52 1.57 -3.61 -18.03
C SER A 52 2.70 -4.24 -18.85
N LYS A 53 3.72 -3.49 -19.30
CA LYS A 53 4.84 -4.06 -20.09
C LYS A 53 5.56 -5.19 -19.35
N SER A 54 5.88 -5.00 -18.07
CA SER A 54 6.57 -6.02 -17.26
C SER A 54 5.71 -7.24 -16.96
N PHE A 55 4.42 -7.04 -16.69
CA PHE A 55 3.51 -8.14 -16.35
C PHE A 55 3.05 -8.94 -17.58
N ASN A 56 2.90 -8.29 -18.73
CA ASN A 56 2.52 -8.95 -19.98
C ASN A 56 3.66 -9.76 -20.59
N ALA A 57 4.92 -9.50 -20.22
CA ALA A 57 6.07 -10.24 -20.73
C ALA A 57 5.99 -11.76 -20.46
N ASN A 58 5.30 -12.16 -19.38
CA ASN A 58 5.13 -13.55 -18.98
C ASN A 58 3.73 -14.11 -19.25
N GLY A 59 2.91 -13.42 -20.05
CA GLY A 59 1.57 -13.83 -20.42
C GLY A 59 0.47 -13.40 -19.45
N ARG A 60 -0.74 -13.22 -20.01
CA ARG A 60 -1.93 -12.71 -19.30
C ARG A 60 -2.38 -13.61 -18.15
N GLU A 61 -2.27 -14.93 -18.30
CA GLU A 61 -2.70 -15.89 -17.28
C GLU A 61 -1.88 -15.76 -16.00
N LYS A 62 -0.56 -15.65 -16.13
CA LYS A 62 0.35 -15.44 -15.00
C LYS A 62 0.04 -14.12 -14.28
N TYR A 63 -0.22 -13.06 -15.05
CA TYR A 63 -0.62 -11.77 -14.49
C TYR A 63 -1.93 -11.87 -13.68
N ILE A 64 -2.95 -12.52 -14.23
CA ILE A 64 -4.23 -12.74 -13.52
C ILE A 64 -4.01 -13.57 -12.25
N HIS A 65 -3.13 -14.58 -12.29
CA HIS A 65 -2.81 -15.38 -11.12
C HIS A 65 -2.17 -14.54 -10.00
N ILE A 66 -1.18 -13.70 -10.35
CA ILE A 66 -0.52 -12.77 -9.40
C ILE A 66 -1.55 -11.81 -8.79
N LEU A 67 -2.41 -11.20 -9.62
CA LEU A 67 -3.46 -10.30 -9.15
C LEU A 67 -4.36 -10.98 -8.11
N LYS A 68 -4.86 -12.19 -8.40
CA LYS A 68 -5.73 -12.92 -7.48
C LYS A 68 -5.02 -13.31 -6.18
N GLN A 69 -3.77 -13.74 -6.28
CA GLN A 69 -2.97 -14.09 -5.10
C GLN A 69 -2.78 -12.86 -4.20
N ASN A 70 -2.39 -11.73 -4.78
CA ASN A 70 -2.08 -10.53 -4.01
C ASN A 70 -3.33 -9.83 -3.50
N GLU A 71 -4.45 -9.90 -4.21
CA GLU A 71 -5.76 -9.49 -3.69
C GLU A 71 -6.13 -10.28 -2.43
N LYS A 72 -5.92 -11.60 -2.43
CA LYS A 72 -6.17 -12.44 -1.25
C LYS A 72 -5.31 -12.01 -0.06
N ILE A 73 -4.02 -11.75 -0.27
CA ILE A 73 -3.11 -11.24 0.77
C ILE A 73 -3.62 -9.91 1.33
N PHE A 74 -4.06 -9.00 0.46
CA PHE A 74 -4.61 -7.70 0.87
C PHE A 74 -5.88 -7.89 1.71
N VAL A 75 -6.82 -8.71 1.25
CA VAL A 75 -8.08 -8.99 1.96
C VAL A 75 -7.83 -9.70 3.29
N GLU A 76 -6.88 -10.62 3.37
CA GLU A 76 -6.49 -11.26 4.63
C GLU A 76 -5.91 -10.25 5.62
N LYS A 77 -5.07 -9.33 5.14
CA LYS A 77 -4.44 -8.28 5.95
C LYS A 77 -5.41 -7.19 6.40
N TRP A 78 -6.33 -6.76 5.54
CA TRP A 78 -7.15 -5.55 5.77
C TRP A 78 -8.64 -5.84 5.95
N GLY A 79 -9.10 -7.06 5.67
CA GLY A 79 -10.48 -7.51 5.85
C GLY A 79 -11.44 -7.15 4.71
N ALA A 80 -11.01 -6.39 3.70
CA ALA A 80 -11.79 -6.05 2.52
C ALA A 80 -10.87 -5.63 1.35
N PRO A 81 -11.35 -5.66 0.09
CA PRO A 81 -10.60 -5.14 -1.04
C PRO A 81 -10.31 -3.64 -0.92
N PRO A 82 -9.24 -3.12 -1.55
CA PRO A 82 -8.86 -1.70 -1.46
C PRO A 82 -10.01 -0.75 -1.82
N THR A 83 -10.77 -1.09 -2.86
CA THR A 83 -11.90 -0.28 -3.34
C THR A 83 -12.99 -0.09 -2.29
N GLU A 84 -13.30 -1.10 -1.49
CA GLU A 84 -14.30 -0.98 -0.42
C GLU A 84 -13.80 -0.12 0.74
N ILE A 85 -12.51 -0.21 1.05
CA ILE A 85 -11.89 0.56 2.13
C ILE A 85 -11.79 2.04 1.72
N PHE A 86 -11.23 2.34 0.55
CA PHE A 86 -11.04 3.71 0.08
C PHE A 86 -12.36 4.44 -0.22
N LEU A 87 -13.43 3.71 -0.56
CA LEU A 87 -14.79 4.27 -0.69
C LEU A 87 -15.53 4.38 0.66
N GLY A 88 -14.90 4.01 1.78
CA GLY A 88 -15.49 4.09 3.12
C GLY A 88 -16.58 3.06 3.41
N LYS A 89 -16.76 2.04 2.56
CA LYS A 89 -17.78 0.99 2.73
C LYS A 89 -17.40 0.00 3.84
N LYS A 90 -16.10 -0.22 4.03
CA LYS A 90 -15.53 -1.09 5.07
C LYS A 90 -14.39 -0.37 5.78
N LYS A 91 -14.26 -0.60 7.08
CA LYS A 91 -13.08 -0.18 7.84
C LYS A 91 -12.00 -1.26 7.75
N PRO A 92 -10.71 -0.88 7.68
CA PRO A 92 -9.62 -1.85 7.75
C PRO A 92 -9.66 -2.62 9.08
N LYS A 93 -9.39 -3.93 9.01
CA LYS A 93 -9.44 -4.85 10.16
C LYS A 93 -8.28 -4.66 11.13
N HIS A 94 -7.11 -4.29 10.63
CA HIS A 94 -5.87 -4.16 11.41
C HIS A 94 -5.35 -2.71 11.35
N ASN A 95 -4.56 -2.33 12.35
CA ASN A 95 -3.90 -1.01 12.44
C ASN A 95 -2.37 -1.12 12.42
N GLU A 96 -1.82 -2.28 12.03
CA GLU A 96 -0.37 -2.45 11.90
C GLU A 96 0.12 -1.74 10.64
N ILE A 97 0.77 -0.60 10.83
CA ILE A 97 1.18 0.30 9.77
C ILE A 97 2.68 0.27 9.46
N PHE A 98 3.50 -0.38 10.29
CA PHE A 98 4.94 -0.39 10.13
C PHE A 98 5.41 -1.68 9.44
N ILE A 99 6.12 -1.54 8.32
CA ILE A 99 6.80 -2.64 7.63
C ILE A 99 8.30 -2.30 7.57
N PRO A 100 9.18 -3.05 8.25
CA PRO A 100 10.60 -2.67 8.33
C PRO A 100 11.29 -2.68 6.95
N LEU A 101 12.25 -1.77 6.72
CA LEU A 101 13.04 -1.78 5.47
C LEU A 101 14.11 -2.87 5.47
N THR A 102 14.56 -3.26 6.66
CA THR A 102 15.53 -4.34 6.86
C THR A 102 15.09 -5.19 8.05
N THR A 103 15.53 -6.45 8.11
CA THR A 103 15.16 -7.41 9.17
C THR A 103 15.47 -6.95 10.60
N ASN A 104 16.30 -5.92 10.77
CA ASN A 104 16.74 -5.42 12.08
C ASN A 104 16.12 -4.07 12.49
N GLU A 105 15.23 -3.49 11.67
CA GLU A 105 14.57 -2.23 12.00
C GLU A 105 13.33 -2.43 12.87
N LYS A 106 13.21 -1.61 13.93
CA LYS A 106 12.02 -1.54 14.79
C LYS A 106 11.40 -0.15 14.67
N ASN A 107 10.07 -0.08 14.77
CA ASN A 107 9.36 1.19 14.80
C ASN A 107 9.79 2.01 16.03
N GLN A 108 10.39 3.18 15.82
CA GLN A 108 10.84 4.08 16.88
C GLN A 108 9.78 5.12 17.29
N ASN A 109 8.67 5.22 16.55
CA ASN A 109 7.65 6.26 16.71
C ASN A 109 6.25 5.62 16.77
N ALA A 110 5.95 4.95 17.88
CA ALA A 110 4.62 4.39 18.14
C ALA A 110 3.70 5.45 18.77
N GLU A 111 3.32 6.47 18.01
CA GLU A 111 2.13 7.28 18.33
C GLU A 111 1.10 7.12 17.21
N THR A 112 0.10 6.29 17.49
CA THR A 112 -0.98 5.94 16.58
C THR A 112 -1.97 7.11 16.51
N PHE A 113 -1.94 7.89 15.42
CA PHE A 113 -2.98 8.89 15.16
C PHE A 113 -4.13 8.21 14.43
N THR A 114 -5.34 8.25 14.99
CA THR A 114 -6.49 7.60 14.36
C THR A 114 -7.09 8.49 13.28
N LEU A 115 -7.65 7.86 12.23
CA LEU A 115 -8.35 8.53 11.12
C LEU A 115 -9.56 9.38 11.54
N TYR A 116 -9.96 9.35 12.81
CA TYR A 116 -11.15 10.00 13.34
C TYR A 116 -10.85 11.14 14.32
N ASP A 117 -9.58 11.49 14.55
CA ASP A 117 -9.20 12.59 15.44
C ASP A 117 -9.17 13.98 14.74
N ARG A 118 -9.82 14.13 13.58
CA ARG A 118 -9.98 15.42 12.88
C ARG A 118 -11.33 15.56 12.19
#